data_AF-A0A7V1BXA0-F1
#
_entry.id   AF-A0A7V1BXA0-F1
#
_cell.length_a   1.000
_cell.length_b   1.000
_cell.length_c   1.000
_cell.angle_alpha   90.00
_cell.angle_beta   90.00
_cell.angle_gamma   90.00
#
_symmetry.space_group_name_H-M   'P 1'
#
loop_
_entity.id
_entity.type
_entity.pdbx_description
1 polymer ?
#
loop_
_entity_poly.entity_id
_entity_poly.type
_entity_poly.pdbx_seq_one_letter_code
_entity_poly.pdbx_strand_id
1 'polypeptide(L)'
;MSVNLARFNKPSRYIGNEINVSRKIADIKVALCFPDTYEIGMSHLGLKILYSIINNMPSASAERVFAPWVDYEAFLREKHHPLSSLEYSRPLKEFDIIGFTLQYELSYTNVLNMLDLGGIPLKSQDRGDTYPLIIAGGPCAVNPLPMAPFIDAFVIGDGEEAIKDIIEVYDNFKLKIVNCKLKNAKPDSTQKSEHRAQNPEPRSQITDHRSRNKEIILKALSKLEGVYVPT
;
A
#
# COMPACT_ATOMS: atom_id res chain seq x y z
N MET A 1 17.15 9.87 -12.35
CA MET A 1 17.39 11.28 -12.73
C MET A 1 16.83 12.15 -11.61
N SER A 2 17.57 13.17 -11.16
CA SER A 2 17.04 14.13 -10.18
C SER A 2 16.04 15.06 -10.87
N VAL A 3 14.80 15.13 -10.37
CA VAL A 3 13.75 16.01 -10.90
C VAL A 3 14.00 17.43 -10.40
N ASN A 4 14.05 18.42 -11.31
CA ASN A 4 14.14 19.83 -10.91
C ASN A 4 12.77 20.32 -10.43
N LEU A 5 12.55 20.27 -9.11
CA LEU A 5 11.28 20.63 -8.48
C LEU A 5 10.90 22.11 -8.64
N ALA A 6 11.87 23.01 -8.83
CA ALA A 6 11.64 24.46 -8.92
C ALA A 6 10.75 24.88 -10.11
N ARG A 7 10.47 23.95 -11.03
CA ARG A 7 9.58 24.15 -12.19
C ARG A 7 8.09 24.00 -11.86
N PHE A 8 7.74 23.51 -10.67
CA PHE A 8 6.36 23.26 -10.25
C PHE A 8 5.88 24.31 -9.25
N ASN A 9 4.56 24.49 -9.16
CA ASN A 9 3.95 25.33 -8.14
C ASN A 9 4.18 24.77 -6.74
N LYS A 10 4.67 25.63 -5.85
CA LYS A 10 5.00 25.31 -4.46
C LYS A 10 5.88 24.03 -4.38
N PRO A 11 7.13 24.10 -4.84
CA PRO A 11 8.03 22.94 -4.91
C PRO A 11 8.28 22.27 -3.56
N SER A 12 8.09 23.02 -2.46
CA SER A 12 8.18 22.53 -1.08
C SER A 12 7.30 21.31 -0.81
N ARG A 13 6.18 21.14 -1.53
CA ARG A 13 5.27 19.99 -1.43
C ARG A 13 5.95 18.64 -1.67
N TYR A 14 7.05 18.63 -2.41
CA TYR A 14 7.67 17.40 -2.93
C TYR A 14 9.08 17.14 -2.37
N ILE A 15 9.55 17.96 -1.40
CA ILE A 15 10.94 17.88 -0.90
C ILE A 15 11.13 16.73 0.09
N GLY A 16 10.20 16.54 1.03
CA GLY A 16 10.26 15.45 2.01
C GLY A 16 11.36 15.53 3.09
N ASN A 17 12.02 16.69 3.25
CA ASN A 17 13.11 16.91 4.23
C ASN A 17 12.70 17.83 5.39
N GLU A 18 11.50 17.63 5.93
CA GLU A 18 10.99 18.43 7.04
C GLU A 18 11.57 18.01 8.39
N ILE A 19 11.38 18.86 9.40
CA ILE A 19 11.64 18.49 10.79
C ILE A 19 10.67 17.37 11.20
N ASN A 20 11.16 16.37 11.96
CA ASN A 20 10.44 15.17 12.41
C ASN A 20 10.13 14.13 11.33
N VAL A 21 10.79 14.21 10.17
CA VAL A 21 10.79 13.10 9.22
C VAL A 21 11.48 11.88 9.84
N SER A 22 10.74 10.78 9.96
CA SER A 22 11.29 9.48 10.34
C SER A 22 11.85 8.78 9.11
N ARG A 23 13.13 8.39 9.18
CA ARG A 23 13.77 7.53 8.19
C ARG A 23 14.12 6.21 8.83
N LYS A 24 13.13 5.34 8.89
CA LYS A 24 13.25 3.98 9.39
C LYS A 24 13.19 2.98 8.25
N ILE A 25 13.97 1.91 8.35
CA ILE A 25 13.86 0.74 7.48
C ILE A 25 13.21 -0.36 8.31
N ALA A 26 12.13 -0.92 7.80
CA ALA A 26 11.43 -2.03 8.42
C ALA A 26 10.90 -3.01 7.36
N ASP A 27 10.50 -4.18 7.83
CA ASP A 27 9.99 -5.27 6.99
C ASP A 27 8.63 -4.93 6.39
N ILE A 28 7.77 -4.25 7.14
CA ILE A 28 6.46 -3.79 6.68
C ILE A 28 6.54 -2.30 6.32
N LYS A 29 6.15 -2.00 5.09
CA LYS A 29 6.17 -0.66 4.51
C LYS A 29 4.73 -0.20 4.35
N VAL A 30 4.37 0.85 5.10
CA VAL A 30 3.05 1.45 5.06
C VAL A 30 3.12 2.83 4.40
N ALA A 31 2.34 3.05 3.35
CA ALA A 31 2.13 4.38 2.79
C ALA A 31 0.87 5.01 3.39
N LEU A 32 1.05 6.06 4.18
CA LEU A 32 -0.04 6.90 4.66
C LEU A 32 -0.36 7.96 3.60
N CYS A 33 -1.40 7.67 2.83
CA CYS A 33 -1.87 8.50 1.73
C CYS A 33 -2.92 9.49 2.21
N PHE A 34 -2.72 10.77 1.87
CA PHE A 34 -3.73 11.80 2.04
C PHE A 34 -4.18 12.26 0.64
N PRO A 35 -5.47 12.12 0.29
CA PRO A 35 -6.00 12.40 -1.05
C PRO A 35 -6.21 13.90 -1.31
N ASP A 36 -5.25 14.71 -0.91
CA ASP A 36 -5.22 16.16 -1.10
C ASP A 36 -3.76 16.65 -1.11
N THR A 37 -3.55 17.94 -1.34
CA THR A 37 -2.20 18.51 -1.35
C THR A 37 -1.53 18.38 0.01
N TYR A 38 -0.21 18.39 -0.05
CA TYR A 38 0.65 18.28 1.12
C TYR A 38 0.31 19.28 2.23
N GLU A 39 -0.06 20.53 1.92
CA GLU A 39 -0.39 21.51 2.96
C GLU A 39 -1.63 21.11 3.77
N ILE A 40 -2.66 20.58 3.09
CA ILE A 40 -3.89 20.14 3.73
C ILE A 40 -3.63 18.86 4.53
N GLY A 41 -2.95 17.87 3.92
CA GLY A 41 -2.65 16.63 4.61
C GLY A 41 -1.69 16.80 5.81
N MET A 42 -0.71 17.70 5.73
CA MET A 42 0.16 18.03 6.86
C MET A 42 -0.53 18.81 7.97
N SER A 43 -1.70 19.40 7.71
CA SER A 43 -2.53 20.02 8.74
C SER A 43 -3.40 18.99 9.46
N HIS A 44 -3.47 17.74 8.97
CA HIS A 44 -4.28 16.68 9.56
C HIS A 44 -3.56 16.00 10.75
N LEU A 45 -4.13 16.12 11.94
CA LEU A 45 -3.56 15.56 13.16
C LEU A 45 -3.54 14.02 13.14
N GLY A 46 -4.64 13.38 12.72
CA GLY A 46 -4.71 11.91 12.71
C GLY A 46 -3.64 11.27 11.82
N LEU A 47 -3.23 11.95 10.74
CA LEU A 47 -2.16 11.47 9.87
C LEU A 47 -0.82 11.44 10.63
N LYS A 48 -0.54 12.48 11.44
CA LYS A 48 0.67 12.57 12.27
C LYS A 48 0.68 11.53 13.38
N ILE A 49 -0.49 11.27 13.98
CA ILE A 49 -0.61 10.27 15.04
C ILE A 49 -0.35 8.87 14.46
N LEU A 50 -1.02 8.50 13.36
CA LEU A 50 -0.76 7.23 12.66
C LEU A 50 0.70 7.10 12.24
N TYR A 51 1.29 8.17 11.68
CA TYR A 51 2.69 8.19 11.29
C TYR A 51 3.63 7.92 12.47
N SER A 52 3.35 8.52 13.63
CA SER A 52 4.11 8.30 14.86
C SER A 52 3.95 6.87 15.38
N ILE A 53 2.71 6.37 15.46
CA ILE A 53 2.40 5.02 15.96
C ILE A 53 3.17 3.98 15.14
N ILE A 54 3.02 4.01 13.81
CA ILE A 54 3.64 3.00 12.93
C ILE A 54 5.15 3.08 12.99
N ASN A 55 5.74 4.28 12.96
CA ASN A 55 7.20 4.42 12.99
C ASN A 55 7.82 4.01 14.33
N ASN A 56 7.05 4.03 15.43
CA ASN A 56 7.47 3.49 16.72
C ASN A 56 7.38 1.96 16.82
N MET A 57 6.63 1.28 15.92
CA MET A 57 6.51 -0.19 15.92
C MET A 57 7.73 -0.87 15.29
N PRO A 58 8.47 -1.77 15.94
CA PRO A 58 9.72 -2.35 15.41
C PRO A 58 9.61 -2.97 14.00
N SER A 59 8.49 -3.65 13.70
CA SER A 59 8.27 -4.37 12.43
C SER A 59 7.82 -3.49 11.26
N ALA A 60 7.47 -2.22 11.49
CA ALA A 60 6.88 -1.36 10.48
C ALA A 60 7.56 0.03 10.33
N SER A 61 7.38 0.59 9.13
CA SER A 61 7.81 1.93 8.74
C SER A 61 6.67 2.61 7.99
N ALA A 62 6.36 3.86 8.33
CA ALA A 62 5.37 4.66 7.65
C ALA A 62 6.02 5.77 6.83
N GLU A 63 5.54 5.95 5.61
CA GLU A 63 5.93 7.01 4.69
C GLU A 63 4.68 7.75 4.23
N ARG A 64 4.79 9.04 3.97
CA ARG A 64 3.65 9.90 3.60
C ARG A 64 3.60 10.10 2.11
N VAL A 65 2.39 10.07 1.57
CA VAL A 65 2.11 10.30 0.16
C VAL A 65 0.92 11.24 0.03
N PHE A 66 1.02 12.23 -0.84
CA PHE A 66 0.00 13.25 -1.04
C PHE A 66 -0.45 13.27 -2.50
N ALA A 67 -1.66 13.75 -2.75
CA ALA A 67 -2.09 13.98 -4.11
C ALA A 67 -1.22 15.09 -4.74
N PRO A 68 -0.66 14.87 -5.94
CA PRO A 68 0.14 15.90 -6.61
C PRO A 68 -0.77 17.04 -7.09
N TRP A 69 -0.20 18.24 -7.22
CA TRP A 69 -0.90 19.32 -7.91
C TRP A 69 -0.93 19.07 -9.42
N VAL A 70 -1.83 19.74 -10.14
CA VAL A 70 -2.10 19.50 -11.56
C VAL A 70 -0.86 19.58 -12.46
N ASP A 71 0.10 20.43 -12.13
CA ASP A 71 1.34 20.60 -12.90
C ASP A 71 2.35 19.46 -12.67
N TYR A 72 2.49 19.01 -11.42
CA TYR A 72 3.32 17.86 -11.10
C TYR A 72 2.70 16.55 -11.56
N GLU A 73 1.37 16.41 -11.47
CA GLU A 73 0.65 15.28 -12.05
C GLU A 73 0.91 15.16 -13.55
N ALA A 74 0.75 16.25 -14.30
CA ALA A 74 1.00 16.24 -15.75
C ALA A 74 2.44 15.78 -16.06
N PHE A 75 3.42 16.23 -15.28
CA PHE A 75 4.80 15.76 -15.40
C PHE A 75 4.96 14.27 -15.10
N LEU A 76 4.37 13.76 -14.01
CA LEU A 76 4.43 12.34 -13.66
C LEU A 76 3.85 11.48 -14.78
N ARG A 77 2.72 11.88 -15.35
CA ARG A 77 2.08 11.19 -16.48
C ARG A 77 2.94 11.25 -17.75
N GLU A 78 3.43 12.42 -18.14
CA GLU A 78 4.28 12.59 -19.33
C GLU A 78 5.55 11.72 -19.24
N LYS A 79 6.18 11.70 -18.07
CA LYS A 79 7.43 10.95 -17.85
C LYS A 79 7.21 9.52 -17.39
N HIS A 80 5.96 9.05 -17.28
CA HIS A 80 5.61 7.73 -16.75
C HIS A 80 6.30 7.45 -15.40
N HIS A 81 6.45 8.49 -14.57
CA HIS A 81 7.01 8.37 -13.23
C HIS A 81 5.88 8.01 -12.26
N PRO A 82 6.05 6.94 -11.46
CA PRO A 82 5.02 6.56 -10.50
C PRO A 82 4.90 7.60 -9.38
N LEU A 83 3.70 7.72 -8.82
CA LEU A 83 3.53 8.45 -7.57
C LEU A 83 4.29 7.74 -6.45
N SER A 84 5.05 8.53 -5.69
CA SER A 84 5.99 8.05 -4.68
C SER A 84 5.86 8.80 -3.35
N SER A 85 6.38 8.18 -2.29
CA SER A 85 6.47 8.79 -0.95
C SER A 85 7.42 9.98 -0.87
N LEU A 86 7.20 10.82 0.13
CA LEU A 86 8.08 11.96 0.40
C LEU A 86 9.43 11.54 0.99
N GLU A 87 9.46 10.54 1.86
CA GLU A 87 10.64 10.21 2.67
C GLU A 87 11.75 9.56 1.86
N TYR A 88 11.39 8.60 1.00
CA TYR A 88 12.35 7.81 0.23
C TYR A 88 12.11 7.85 -1.27
N SER A 89 11.10 8.61 -1.74
CA SER A 89 10.68 8.56 -3.14
C SER A 89 10.29 7.14 -3.58
N ARG A 90 9.76 6.32 -2.67
CA ARG A 90 9.35 4.94 -2.95
C ARG A 90 8.04 4.93 -3.75
N PRO A 91 7.97 4.26 -4.90
CA PRO A 91 6.73 4.09 -5.66
C PRO A 91 5.62 3.41 -4.83
N LEU A 92 4.37 3.85 -5.01
CA LEU A 92 3.22 3.31 -4.26
C LEU A 92 3.07 1.79 -4.36
N LYS A 93 3.34 1.21 -5.53
CA LYS A 93 3.26 -0.25 -5.75
C LYS A 93 4.27 -1.08 -4.93
N GLU A 94 5.30 -0.45 -4.36
CA GLU A 94 6.36 -1.14 -3.59
C GLU A 94 6.07 -1.19 -2.08
N PHE A 95 4.93 -0.67 -1.64
CA PHE A 95 4.47 -0.78 -0.27
C PHE A 95 3.76 -2.12 -0.02
N ASP A 96 3.70 -2.53 1.24
CA ASP A 96 2.93 -3.69 1.68
C ASP A 96 1.46 -3.30 1.93
N ILE A 97 1.25 -2.11 2.51
CA ILE A 97 -0.05 -1.54 2.86
C ILE A 97 -0.10 -0.07 2.43
N ILE A 98 -1.21 0.35 1.84
CA ILE A 98 -1.54 1.75 1.57
C ILE A 98 -2.77 2.12 2.39
N GLY A 99 -2.65 3.10 3.27
CA GLY A 99 -3.75 3.64 4.07
C GLY A 99 -4.18 5.01 3.56
N PHE A 100 -5.43 5.16 3.10
CA PHE A 100 -6.02 6.43 2.70
C PHE A 100 -6.82 7.06 3.85
N THR A 101 -6.61 8.36 4.07
CA THR A 101 -7.44 9.15 4.98
C THR A 101 -8.57 9.86 4.20
N LEU A 102 -9.81 9.42 4.34
CA LEU A 102 -10.99 9.98 3.67
C LEU A 102 -11.67 11.05 4.53
N GLN A 103 -11.34 12.31 4.28
CA GLN A 103 -11.89 13.45 5.04
C GLN A 103 -13.25 13.94 4.53
N TYR A 104 -13.44 13.93 3.22
CA TYR A 104 -14.64 14.44 2.55
C TYR A 104 -14.82 13.74 1.21
N GLU A 105 -16.04 13.67 0.70
CA GLU A 105 -16.41 12.87 -0.48
C GLU A 105 -15.75 13.36 -1.77
N LEU A 106 -15.51 14.66 -1.90
CA LEU A 106 -14.82 15.24 -3.07
C LEU A 106 -13.38 14.73 -3.23
N SER A 107 -12.78 14.13 -2.20
CA SER A 107 -11.43 13.56 -2.26
C SER A 107 -11.38 12.16 -2.90
N TYR A 108 -12.53 11.52 -3.17
CA TYR A 108 -12.58 10.16 -3.72
C TYR A 108 -11.93 10.06 -5.09
N THR A 109 -12.12 11.06 -5.95
CA THR A 109 -11.47 11.11 -7.26
C THR A 109 -9.95 11.21 -7.12
N ASN A 110 -9.45 11.91 -6.11
CA ASN A 110 -8.01 11.97 -5.82
C ASN A 110 -7.46 10.63 -5.36
N VAL A 111 -8.22 9.84 -4.58
CA VAL A 111 -7.82 8.46 -4.23
C VAL A 111 -7.62 7.63 -5.50
N LEU A 112 -8.58 7.66 -6.42
CA LEU A 112 -8.48 6.93 -7.69
C LEU A 112 -7.31 7.44 -8.54
N ASN A 113 -7.11 8.75 -8.61
CA ASN A 113 -5.97 9.35 -9.31
C ASN A 113 -4.63 8.91 -8.72
N MET A 114 -4.51 8.85 -7.38
CA MET A 114 -3.29 8.39 -6.72
C MET A 114 -3.01 6.91 -7.00
N LEU A 115 -4.04 6.06 -7.02
CA LEU A 115 -3.89 4.65 -7.40
C LEU A 115 -3.42 4.50 -8.84
N ASP A 116 -4.03 5.23 -9.77
CA ASP A 116 -3.67 5.26 -11.18
C ASP A 116 -2.22 5.72 -11.41
N LEU A 117 -1.83 6.85 -10.81
CA LEU A 117 -0.45 7.34 -10.86
C LEU A 117 0.55 6.41 -10.17
N GLY A 118 0.09 5.64 -9.17
CA GLY A 118 0.89 4.61 -8.49
C GLY A 118 1.07 3.33 -9.31
N GLY A 119 0.37 3.19 -10.45
CA GLY A 119 0.34 1.98 -11.26
C GLY A 119 -0.40 0.82 -10.58
N ILE A 120 -1.40 1.13 -9.76
CA ILE A 120 -2.20 0.16 -9.00
C ILE A 120 -3.58 0.04 -9.66
N PRO A 121 -4.06 -1.18 -9.99
CA PRO A 121 -5.41 -1.39 -10.51
C PRO A 121 -6.46 -0.77 -9.59
N LEU A 122 -7.38 0.01 -10.18
CA LEU A 122 -8.37 0.78 -9.43
C LEU A 122 -9.29 -0.13 -8.61
N LYS A 123 -9.85 -1.18 -9.22
CA LYS A 123 -10.78 -2.08 -8.54
C LYS A 123 -10.06 -3.08 -7.67
N SER A 124 -10.62 -3.33 -6.48
CA SER A 124 -10.10 -4.31 -5.51
C SER A 124 -9.96 -5.71 -6.09
N GLN A 125 -10.97 -6.16 -6.84
CA GLN A 125 -10.99 -7.48 -7.49
C GLN A 125 -9.87 -7.68 -8.52
N ASP A 126 -9.32 -6.59 -9.09
CA ASP A 126 -8.28 -6.65 -10.11
C ASP A 126 -6.87 -6.67 -9.47
N ARG A 127 -6.78 -6.54 -8.13
CA ARG A 127 -5.53 -6.57 -7.35
C ARG A 127 -5.30 -7.95 -6.72
N GLY A 128 -4.38 -8.73 -7.28
CA GLY A 128 -3.87 -9.97 -6.68
C GLY A 128 -2.82 -9.75 -5.58
N ASP A 129 -2.20 -10.83 -5.09
CA ASP A 129 -1.23 -10.83 -3.97
C ASP A 129 0.05 -9.99 -4.21
N THR A 130 0.29 -9.49 -5.42
CA THR A 130 1.47 -8.67 -5.76
C THR A 130 1.28 -7.18 -5.53
N TYR A 131 0.05 -6.74 -5.28
CA TYR A 131 -0.27 -5.34 -5.02
C TYR A 131 -0.41 -5.08 -3.52
N PRO A 132 -0.15 -3.85 -3.05
CA PRO A 132 -0.37 -3.47 -1.67
C PRO A 132 -1.84 -3.67 -1.28
N LEU A 133 -2.05 -3.97 0.00
CA LEU A 133 -3.38 -3.93 0.59
C LEU A 133 -3.82 -2.47 0.73
N ILE A 134 -4.97 -2.12 0.15
CA ILE A 134 -5.52 -0.76 0.18
C ILE A 134 -6.55 -0.66 1.29
N ILE A 135 -6.24 0.11 2.32
CA ILE A 135 -7.11 0.38 3.47
C ILE A 135 -7.54 1.83 3.44
N ALA A 136 -8.76 2.14 3.86
CA ALA A 136 -9.23 3.51 4.03
C ALA A 136 -9.81 3.75 5.42
N GLY A 137 -9.60 4.94 5.98
CA GLY A 137 -10.20 5.37 7.24
C GLY A 137 -10.62 6.83 7.18
N GLY A 138 -10.92 7.42 8.33
CA GLY A 138 -11.36 8.81 8.46
C GLY A 138 -12.89 8.96 8.46
N PRO A 139 -13.41 10.19 8.61
CA PRO A 139 -14.84 10.44 8.81
C PRO A 139 -15.75 9.83 7.74
N CYS A 140 -15.33 9.86 6.47
CA CYS A 140 -16.15 9.31 5.39
C CYS A 140 -16.16 7.78 5.32
N ALA A 141 -15.31 7.08 6.09
CA ALA A 141 -15.31 5.61 6.11
C ALA A 141 -16.58 5.02 6.74
N VAL A 142 -17.35 5.82 7.50
CA VAL A 142 -18.67 5.41 8.04
C VAL A 142 -19.71 5.12 6.95
N ASN A 143 -19.49 5.63 5.73
CA ASN A 143 -20.29 5.32 4.55
C ASN A 143 -19.39 4.71 3.46
N PRO A 144 -18.98 3.43 3.60
CA PRO A 144 -17.94 2.83 2.77
C PRO A 144 -18.41 2.52 1.33
N LEU A 145 -19.72 2.44 1.10
CA LEU A 145 -20.30 1.91 -0.13
C LEU A 145 -19.83 2.61 -1.43
N PRO A 146 -19.68 3.94 -1.50
CA PRO A 146 -19.19 4.61 -2.70
C PRO A 146 -17.76 4.20 -3.09
N MET A 147 -16.92 3.86 -2.11
CA MET A 147 -15.51 3.51 -2.30
C MET A 147 -15.25 2.00 -2.22
N ALA A 148 -16.25 1.20 -1.84
CA ALA A 148 -16.15 -0.25 -1.67
C ALA A 148 -15.56 -1.00 -2.87
N PRO A 149 -15.85 -0.65 -4.14
CA PRO A 149 -15.22 -1.32 -5.28
C PRO A 149 -13.71 -1.12 -5.39
N PHE A 150 -13.16 -0.09 -4.74
CA PHE A 150 -11.77 0.37 -4.92
C PHE A 150 -10.88 0.15 -3.70
N ILE A 151 -11.45 -0.13 -2.52
CA ILE A 151 -10.74 -0.28 -1.25
C ILE A 151 -10.90 -1.72 -0.74
N ASP A 152 -9.83 -2.29 -0.18
CA ASP A 152 -9.85 -3.68 0.30
C ASP A 152 -10.43 -3.80 1.72
N ALA A 153 -10.18 -2.82 2.60
CA ALA A 153 -10.76 -2.76 3.93
C ALA A 153 -10.95 -1.30 4.41
N PHE A 154 -11.95 -1.07 5.24
CA PHE A 154 -12.25 0.21 5.85
C PHE A 154 -12.05 0.13 7.36
N VAL A 155 -11.48 1.19 7.93
CA VAL A 155 -11.39 1.40 9.38
C VAL A 155 -12.44 2.45 9.77
N ILE A 156 -13.41 2.02 10.56
CA ILE A 156 -14.55 2.78 11.05
C ILE A 156 -14.39 2.93 12.56
N GLY A 157 -14.19 4.17 13.01
CA GLY A 157 -13.91 4.47 14.42
C GLY A 157 -12.46 4.89 14.62
N ASP A 158 -11.85 4.43 15.71
CA ASP A 158 -10.50 4.83 16.09
C ASP A 158 -9.43 4.10 15.28
N GLY A 159 -8.78 4.84 14.38
CA GLY A 159 -7.69 4.32 13.57
C GLY A 159 -6.39 4.10 14.35
N GLU A 160 -6.22 4.74 15.51
CA GLU A 160 -4.98 4.69 16.31
C GLU A 160 -4.77 3.32 16.98
N GLU A 161 -5.88 2.69 17.39
CA GLU A 161 -5.87 1.33 17.92
C GLU A 161 -5.83 0.31 16.77
N ALA A 162 -6.75 0.46 15.81
CA ALA A 162 -6.91 -0.49 14.71
C ALA A 162 -5.62 -0.66 13.86
N ILE A 163 -4.82 0.41 13.68
CA ILE A 163 -3.61 0.32 12.84
C ILE A 163 -2.57 -0.64 13.41
N LYS A 164 -2.46 -0.76 14.74
CA LYS A 164 -1.50 -1.68 15.38
C LYS A 164 -1.91 -3.11 15.09
N ASP A 165 -3.19 -3.42 15.32
CA ASP A 165 -3.76 -4.75 15.08
C ASP A 165 -3.67 -5.15 13.61
N ILE A 166 -3.94 -4.22 12.68
CA ILE A 166 -3.81 -4.44 11.25
C ILE A 166 -2.36 -4.83 10.89
N ILE A 167 -1.38 -4.08 11.41
CA ILE A 167 0.04 -4.35 11.15
C ILE A 167 0.46 -5.69 11.76
N GLU A 168 0.03 -6.01 12.98
CA GLU A 168 0.33 -7.29 13.64
C GLU A 168 -0.29 -8.47 12.88
N VAL A 169 -1.53 -8.34 12.41
CA VAL A 169 -2.16 -9.35 11.56
C VAL A 169 -1.34 -9.54 10.29
N TYR A 170 -0.96 -8.46 9.61
CA TYR A 170 -0.17 -8.53 8.39
C TYR A 170 1.21 -9.17 8.62
N ASP A 171 1.90 -8.80 9.70
CA ASP A 171 3.22 -9.34 10.08
C ASP A 171 3.16 -10.86 10.29
N ASN A 172 2.17 -11.31 11.06
CA ASN A 172 1.92 -12.73 11.31
C ASN A 172 1.69 -13.51 10.01
N PHE A 173 1.06 -12.92 9.00
CA PHE A 173 0.90 -13.54 7.69
C PHE A 173 2.20 -13.58 6.89
N LYS A 174 2.96 -12.48 6.88
CA LYS A 174 4.26 -12.40 6.19
C LYS A 174 5.22 -13.45 6.73
N LEU A 175 5.30 -13.61 8.06
CA LEU A 175 6.10 -14.63 8.73
C LEU A 175 5.66 -16.06 8.38
N LYS A 176 4.35 -16.34 8.35
CA LYS A 176 3.82 -17.66 7.96
C LYS A 176 4.19 -18.01 6.52
N ILE A 177 4.11 -17.07 5.59
CA ILE A 177 4.49 -17.27 4.19
C ILE A 177 5.99 -17.56 4.08
N VAL A 178 6.84 -16.78 4.75
CA VAL A 178 8.30 -16.98 4.76
C VAL A 178 8.65 -18.36 5.33
N ASN A 179 8.07 -18.73 6.47
CA ASN A 179 8.29 -20.04 7.09
C ASN A 179 7.81 -21.21 6.21
N CYS A 180 6.70 -21.04 5.49
CA CYS A 180 6.22 -22.04 4.53
C CYS A 180 7.18 -22.18 3.34
N LYS A 181 7.66 -21.07 2.77
CA LYS A 181 8.66 -21.06 1.69
C LYS A 181 9.98 -21.72 2.12
N LEU A 182 10.47 -21.43 3.32
CA LEU A 182 11.68 -22.04 3.88
C LEU A 182 11.54 -23.54 4.12
N LYS A 183 10.38 -24.00 4.61
CA LYS A 183 10.10 -25.46 4.78
C LYS A 183 10.03 -26.20 3.44
N ASN A 184 9.56 -25.53 2.39
CA ASN A 184 9.49 -26.08 1.04
C ASN A 184 10.83 -25.99 0.28
N ALA A 185 11.76 -25.15 0.74
CA ALA A 185 13.11 -24.99 0.21
C ALA A 185 14.13 -25.90 0.94
N LYS A 186 13.85 -27.20 1.04
CA LYS A 186 14.86 -28.17 1.51
C LYS A 186 16.12 -28.13 0.60
N PRO A 187 17.32 -28.35 1.14
CA PRO A 187 18.58 -28.14 0.42
C PRO A 187 18.75 -29.19 -0.67
N ASP A 188 19.11 -28.71 -1.87
CA ASP A 188 19.49 -29.54 -3.00
C ASP A 188 20.83 -30.21 -2.68
N SER A 189 20.77 -31.48 -2.25
CA SER A 189 21.95 -32.31 -2.05
C SER A 189 22.12 -33.28 -3.23
N THR A 190 23.07 -32.90 -4.09
CA THR A 190 23.99 -33.78 -4.84
C THR A 190 23.53 -34.38 -6.18
N GLN A 191 24.29 -34.04 -7.21
CA GLN A 191 24.25 -34.46 -8.63
C GLN A 191 24.33 -35.99 -8.85
N LYS A 192 23.59 -36.53 -9.85
CA LYS A 192 24.11 -37.03 -11.17
C LYS A 192 23.12 -37.91 -11.96
N SER A 193 23.26 -37.80 -13.29
CA SER A 193 22.97 -38.75 -14.39
C SER A 193 21.62 -38.73 -15.12
N GLU A 194 21.67 -38.10 -16.30
CA GLU A 194 21.19 -38.50 -17.63
C GLU A 194 20.05 -39.55 -17.77
N HIS A 195 18.94 -39.16 -18.42
CA HIS A 195 18.63 -39.62 -19.78
C HIS A 195 17.45 -38.88 -20.44
N ARG A 196 17.44 -38.94 -21.77
CA ARG A 196 16.71 -38.15 -22.76
C ARG A 196 15.33 -38.76 -23.07
N ALA A 197 14.24 -37.97 -23.07
CA ALA A 197 13.04 -38.24 -23.88
C ALA A 197 12.12 -37.00 -24.01
N GLN A 198 11.96 -36.58 -25.27
CA GLN A 198 10.82 -36.00 -25.99
C GLN A 198 9.62 -35.33 -25.26
N ASN A 199 9.26 -34.16 -25.82
CA ASN A 199 8.03 -33.35 -25.68
C ASN A 199 6.71 -34.17 -25.69
N PRO A 200 5.60 -33.68 -25.08
CA PRO A 200 4.90 -32.48 -25.57
C PRO A 200 4.38 -31.51 -24.47
N GLU A 201 4.07 -30.28 -24.88
CA GLU A 201 3.40 -29.27 -24.04
C GLU A 201 2.07 -29.78 -23.46
N PRO A 202 1.65 -29.21 -22.32
CA PRO A 202 0.27 -28.80 -22.17
C PRO A 202 0.16 -27.29 -21.92
N ARG A 203 -0.52 -26.62 -22.84
CA ARG A 203 -1.16 -25.33 -22.61
C ARG A 203 -2.18 -25.45 -21.47
N SER A 204 -2.27 -24.34 -20.73
CA SER A 204 -3.37 -23.89 -19.86
C SER A 204 -3.67 -24.71 -18.61
N GLN A 205 -3.11 -24.28 -17.49
CA GLN A 205 -3.76 -24.17 -16.16
C GLN A 205 -2.76 -23.58 -15.13
N ILE A 206 -2.37 -22.31 -15.31
CA ILE A 206 -1.61 -21.55 -14.30
C ILE A 206 -2.40 -20.30 -13.96
N THR A 207 -3.62 -20.48 -13.47
CA THR A 207 -4.48 -19.40 -12.98
C THR A 207 -5.30 -19.95 -11.83
N ASP A 208 -4.75 -19.97 -10.61
CA ASP A 208 -5.60 -19.82 -9.39
C ASP A 208 -4.85 -19.76 -8.05
N HIS A 209 -3.58 -20.15 -7.96
CA HIS A 209 -2.93 -20.23 -6.64
C HIS A 209 -2.44 -18.88 -6.05
N ARG A 210 -2.56 -17.78 -6.78
CA ARG A 210 -2.00 -16.46 -6.41
C ARG A 210 -3.01 -15.46 -5.82
N SER A 211 -4.28 -15.82 -5.63
CA SER A 211 -5.29 -14.94 -5.00
C SER A 211 -5.62 -15.31 -3.55
N ARG A 212 -5.06 -16.40 -3.00
CA ARG A 212 -5.46 -16.90 -1.69
C ARG A 212 -4.94 -16.09 -0.51
N ASN A 213 -3.78 -15.41 -0.62
CA ASN A 213 -3.21 -14.77 0.58
C ASN A 213 -3.97 -13.49 0.94
N LYS A 214 -4.31 -12.65 -0.06
CA LYS A 214 -5.13 -11.44 0.16
C LYS A 214 -6.45 -11.78 0.83
N GLU A 215 -7.19 -12.77 0.33
CA GLU A 215 -8.48 -13.18 0.92
C GLU A 215 -8.35 -13.65 2.37
N ILE A 216 -7.31 -14.41 2.70
CA ILE A 216 -7.09 -14.89 4.06
C ILE A 216 -6.73 -13.72 5.00
N ILE A 217 -5.90 -12.78 4.55
CA ILE A 217 -5.58 -11.56 5.31
C ILE A 217 -6.86 -10.76 5.54
N LEU A 218 -7.66 -10.51 4.50
CA LEU A 218 -8.92 -9.79 4.60
C LEU A 218 -9.91 -10.45 5.56
N LYS A 219 -10.02 -11.78 5.54
CA LYS A 219 -10.84 -12.54 6.48
C LYS A 219 -10.33 -12.46 7.93
N ALA A 220 -9.04 -12.27 8.13
CA ALA A 220 -8.49 -12.03 9.47
C ALA A 220 -8.77 -10.60 9.93
N LEU A 221 -8.59 -9.62 9.02
CA LEU A 221 -8.88 -8.21 9.28
C LEU A 221 -10.36 -7.96 9.58
N SER A 222 -11.28 -8.67 8.93
CA SER A 222 -12.72 -8.55 9.20
C SER A 222 -13.17 -8.99 10.60
N LYS A 223 -12.25 -9.55 11.41
CA LYS A 223 -12.50 -9.92 12.80
C LYS A 223 -12.04 -8.84 13.78
N LEU A 224 -11.28 -7.86 13.31
CA LEU A 224 -10.84 -6.74 14.13
C LEU A 224 -12.01 -5.79 14.38
N GLU A 225 -12.05 -5.20 15.56
CA GLU A 225 -13.05 -4.21 15.91
C GLU A 225 -12.88 -2.96 15.02
N GLY A 226 -14.00 -2.41 14.56
CA GLY A 226 -13.97 -1.24 13.68
C GLY A 226 -13.48 -1.50 12.26
N VAL A 227 -13.18 -2.74 11.85
CA VAL A 227 -12.74 -3.04 10.47
C VAL A 227 -13.87 -3.62 9.64
N TYR A 228 -14.23 -2.95 8.55
CA TYR A 228 -15.21 -3.39 7.57
C TYR A 228 -14.52 -3.84 6.28
N VAL A 229 -14.76 -5.06 5.83
CA VAL A 229 -14.25 -5.58 4.57
C VAL A 229 -15.41 -5.69 3.57
N PRO A 230 -15.38 -4.97 2.44
CA PRO A 230 -16.38 -5.11 1.40
C PRO A 230 -16.41 -6.53 0.84
N THR A 231 -17.62 -7.05 0.62
CA THR A 231 -17.89 -8.34 -0.02
C THR A 231 -18.00 -8.22 -1.52
#